data_AF-A0A961PL53-F1
#
_entry.id   AF-A0A961PL53-F1
#
_cell.length_a   1.000
_cell.length_b   1.000
_cell.length_c   1.000
_cell.angle_alpha   90.00
_cell.angle_beta   90.00
_cell.angle_gamma   90.00
#
_symmetry.space_group_name_H-M   'P 1'
#
loop_
_entity.id
_entity.type
_entity.pdbx_description
1 polymer ?
#
loop_
_entity_poly.entity_id
_entity_poly.type
_entity_poly.pdbx_seq_one_letter_code
_entity_poly.pdbx_strand_id
1 'polypeptide(L)'
;MFARTQIRSGPGAWALAATLALALALAATPLAAQEGSDRPANPDLAEGAEMLSQGLKKLFRGLMDELEPAGEAAEQGWNDLVDWLGDLSAYEAPERLPNGDILIRRKEPLAPGTDL
;
A
#
# COMPACT_ATOMS: atom_id res chain seq x y z
N MET A 1 -73.34 -16.60 8.87
CA MET A 1 -72.37 -17.66 8.52
C MET A 1 -71.02 -16.96 8.30
N PHE A 2 -70.22 -16.78 9.35
CA PHE A 2 -68.98 -16.00 9.31
C PHE A 2 -67.77 -16.92 9.43
N ALA A 3 -66.95 -16.94 8.39
CA ALA A 3 -65.69 -17.66 8.34
C ALA A 3 -64.67 -17.02 9.29
N ARG A 4 -64.04 -17.83 10.14
CA ARG A 4 -62.94 -17.41 11.01
C ARG A 4 -61.72 -18.23 10.64
N THR A 5 -60.98 -17.77 9.63
CA THR A 5 -59.69 -18.34 9.23
C THR A 5 -58.67 -17.99 10.32
N GLN A 6 -58.48 -18.90 11.26
CA GLN A 6 -57.42 -18.83 12.26
C GLN A 6 -56.08 -19.10 11.57
N ILE A 7 -55.35 -18.04 11.25
CA ILE A 7 -53.93 -18.12 10.86
C ILE A 7 -53.14 -18.33 12.16
N ARG A 8 -52.79 -19.58 12.47
CA ARG A 8 -51.80 -19.92 13.52
C ARG A 8 -50.42 -19.48 13.01
N SER A 9 -50.00 -18.27 13.35
CA SER A 9 -48.61 -17.82 13.21
C SER A 9 -47.76 -18.62 14.20
N GLY A 10 -47.00 -19.59 13.69
CA GLY A 10 -46.05 -20.37 14.50
C GLY A 10 -44.85 -19.51 14.97
N PRO A 11 -44.15 -19.91 16.04
CA PRO A 11 -43.03 -19.16 16.63
C PRO A 11 -41.82 -19.00 15.71
N GLY A 12 -41.77 -19.73 14.58
CA GLY A 12 -40.65 -19.71 13.63
C GLY A 12 -40.52 -18.40 12.83
N ALA A 13 -41.61 -17.67 12.58
CA ALA A 13 -41.56 -16.45 11.77
C ALA A 13 -40.73 -15.34 12.44
N TRP A 14 -40.81 -15.26 13.77
CA TRP A 14 -40.09 -14.26 14.57
C TRP A 14 -38.60 -14.61 14.71
N ALA A 15 -38.27 -15.90 14.82
CA ALA A 15 -36.90 -16.38 14.87
C ALA A 15 -36.15 -16.16 13.54
N LEU A 16 -36.84 -16.35 12.41
CA LEU A 16 -36.29 -16.09 11.08
C LEU A 16 -36.10 -14.58 10.83
N ALA A 17 -37.04 -13.74 11.27
CA ALA A 17 -36.89 -12.29 11.19
C ALA A 17 -35.73 -11.77 12.05
N ALA A 18 -35.58 -12.30 13.27
CA ALA A 18 -34.50 -11.90 14.18
C ALA A 18 -33.11 -12.32 13.69
N THR A 19 -32.97 -13.52 13.12
CA THR A 19 -31.71 -13.99 12.53
C THR A 19 -31.33 -13.21 11.28
N LEU A 20 -32.30 -12.87 10.42
CA LEU A 20 -32.06 -12.03 9.25
C LEU A 20 -31.64 -10.60 9.63
N ALA A 21 -32.28 -10.02 10.63
CA ALA A 21 -31.93 -8.68 11.13
C ALA A 21 -30.52 -8.65 11.75
N LEU A 22 -30.15 -9.69 12.49
CA LEU A 22 -28.82 -9.82 13.08
C LEU A 22 -27.74 -10.02 12.00
N ALA A 23 -28.00 -10.86 11.00
CA ALA A 23 -27.09 -11.05 9.86
C ALA A 23 -26.88 -9.76 9.06
N LEU A 24 -27.95 -8.97 8.85
CA LEU A 24 -27.84 -7.64 8.22
C LEU A 24 -27.02 -6.67 9.07
N ALA A 25 -27.19 -6.68 10.39
CA ALA A 25 -26.44 -5.82 11.31
C ALA A 25 -24.94 -6.17 11.34
N LEU A 26 -24.57 -7.46 11.29
CA LEU A 26 -23.17 -7.87 11.22
C LEU A 26 -22.54 -7.61 9.84
N ALA A 27 -23.30 -7.74 8.75
CA ALA A 27 -22.81 -7.48 7.39
C ALA A 27 -22.55 -5.99 7.11
N ALA A 28 -23.11 -5.07 7.90
CA ALA A 28 -22.90 -3.63 7.77
C ALA A 28 -21.56 -3.13 8.35
N THR A 29 -20.74 -4.00 8.95
CA THR A 29 -19.58 -3.58 9.77
C THR A 29 -18.32 -3.13 9.01
N PRO A 30 -18.01 -3.50 7.75
CA PRO A 30 -16.82 -2.97 7.09
C PRO A 30 -17.09 -1.82 6.10
N LEU A 31 -18.33 -1.30 6.04
CA LEU A 31 -18.63 -0.12 5.19
C LEU A 31 -18.40 1.21 5.92
N ALA A 32 -18.44 1.22 7.26
CA ALA A 32 -18.20 2.42 8.08
C ALA A 32 -16.71 2.75 8.28
N ALA A 33 -15.78 1.88 7.84
CA ALA A 33 -14.34 2.10 7.93
C ALA A 33 -13.72 2.64 6.62
N GLN A 34 -14.50 2.71 5.55
CA GLN A 34 -14.05 3.19 4.24
C GLN A 34 -14.68 4.56 3.96
N GLU A 35 -14.39 5.52 4.82
CA GLU A 35 -14.56 6.92 4.46
C GLU A 35 -13.38 7.29 3.58
N GLY A 36 -13.59 7.15 2.27
CA GLY A 36 -12.70 7.70 1.27
C GLY A 36 -12.52 9.19 1.53
N SER A 37 -11.27 9.61 1.75
CA SER A 37 -10.91 11.00 1.64
C SER A 37 -9.44 11.09 1.20
N ASP A 38 -9.26 11.31 -0.10
CA ASP A 38 -8.04 11.89 -0.71
C ASP A 38 -7.82 13.35 -0.25
N ARG A 39 -7.99 13.62 1.06
CA ARG A 39 -7.73 14.90 1.70
C ARG A 39 -7.26 14.60 3.13
N PRO A 40 -6.19 15.25 3.63
CA PRO A 40 -5.82 15.10 5.03
C PRO A 40 -7.02 15.48 5.89
N ALA A 41 -7.58 14.47 6.57
CA ALA A 41 -8.87 14.53 7.25
C ALA A 41 -8.87 15.38 8.53
N ASN A 42 -7.74 15.98 8.90
CA ASN A 42 -7.64 16.79 10.10
C ASN A 42 -6.48 17.82 9.96
N PRO A 43 -6.72 19.13 10.15
CA PRO A 43 -5.65 20.13 10.21
C PRO A 43 -4.56 19.78 11.24
N ASP A 44 -4.92 19.17 12.36
CA ASP A 44 -3.97 18.74 13.39
C ASP A 44 -3.02 17.64 12.89
N LEU A 45 -3.51 16.78 11.97
CA LEU A 45 -2.68 15.73 11.36
C LEU A 45 -1.71 16.33 10.34
N ALA A 46 -2.14 17.35 9.59
CA ALA A 46 -1.26 18.08 8.69
C ALA A 46 -0.16 18.83 9.46
N GLU A 47 -0.51 19.43 10.59
CA GLU A 47 0.45 20.06 11.50
C GLU A 47 1.44 19.04 12.10
N GLY A 48 0.95 17.88 12.55
CA GLY A 48 1.80 16.79 13.05
C GLY A 48 2.75 16.24 11.98
N ALA A 49 2.29 16.13 10.72
CA ALA A 49 3.13 15.72 9.59
C ALA A 49 4.22 16.75 9.28
N GLU A 50 3.92 18.05 9.38
CA GLU A 50 4.91 19.12 9.22
C GLU A 50 5.96 19.08 10.34
N MET A 51 5.54 18.88 11.60
CA MET A 51 6.48 18.72 12.72
C MET A 51 7.41 17.51 12.54
N LEU A 52 6.86 16.38 12.09
CA LEU A 52 7.64 15.17 11.80
C LEU A 52 8.61 15.42 10.64
N SER A 53 8.15 16.05 9.57
CA SER A 53 8.96 16.43 8.41
C SER A 53 10.13 17.34 8.82
N GLN A 54 9.87 18.34 9.67
CA GLN A 54 10.90 19.22 10.23
C GLN A 54 11.93 18.44 11.07
N GLY A 55 11.49 17.45 11.85
CA GLY A 55 12.37 16.56 12.61
C GLY A 55 13.26 15.70 11.71
N LEU A 56 12.65 15.06 10.70
CA LEU A 56 13.36 14.24 9.73
C LEU A 56 14.39 15.06 8.93
N LYS A 57 14.04 16.29 8.53
CA LYS A 57 14.94 17.22 7.85
C LYS A 57 16.18 17.57 8.69
N LYS A 58 16.01 17.78 10.00
CA LYS A 58 17.12 18.04 10.93
C LYS A 58 18.02 16.81 11.08
N LEU A 59 17.42 15.62 11.18
CA LEU A 59 18.16 14.36 11.24
C LEU A 59 19.01 14.14 9.97
N PHE A 60 18.40 14.29 8.78
CA PHE A 60 19.13 14.18 7.52
C PHE A 60 20.27 15.19 7.40
N ARG A 61 20.06 16.44 7.85
CA ARG A 61 21.13 17.44 7.87
C ARG A 61 22.29 17.00 8.76
N GLY A 62 22.02 16.56 9.99
CA GLY A 62 23.07 16.05 10.88
C GLY A 62 23.83 14.86 10.29
N LEU A 63 23.12 13.92 9.66
CA LEU A 63 23.74 12.80 8.96
C LEU A 63 24.60 13.26 7.77
N MET A 64 24.15 14.25 7.00
CA MET A 64 24.93 14.81 5.90
C MET A 64 26.16 15.58 6.38
N ASP A 65 26.06 16.32 7.50
CA ASP A 65 27.20 17.01 8.12
C ASP A 65 28.24 16.00 8.64
N GLU A 66 27.81 14.82 9.12
CA GLU A 66 28.71 13.70 9.48
C GLU A 66 29.33 13.00 8.26
N LEU A 67 28.63 13.01 7.12
CA LEU A 67 29.13 12.46 5.85
C LEU A 67 29.98 13.46 5.06
N GLU A 68 29.86 14.77 5.30
CA GLU A 68 30.68 15.85 4.71
C GLU A 68 32.19 15.57 4.78
N PRO A 69 32.79 15.15 5.92
CA PRO A 69 34.21 14.80 5.98
C PRO A 69 34.58 13.55 5.16
N ALA A 70 33.59 12.76 4.70
CA ALA A 70 33.79 11.64 3.80
C ALA A 70 33.67 12.01 2.32
N GLY A 71 33.63 13.31 1.98
CA GLY A 71 33.35 13.85 0.63
C GLY A 71 33.96 13.07 -0.54
N GLU A 72 35.25 12.75 -0.52
CA GLU A 72 35.88 11.97 -1.60
C GLU A 72 35.36 10.51 -1.68
N ALA A 73 35.17 9.85 -0.54
CA ALA A 73 34.62 8.49 -0.48
C ALA A 73 33.11 8.45 -0.79
N ALA A 74 32.37 9.50 -0.41
CA ALA A 74 30.96 9.67 -0.71
C ALA A 74 30.72 9.98 -2.20
N GLU A 75 31.57 10.80 -2.81
CA GLU A 75 31.56 11.05 -4.25
C GLU A 75 31.90 9.78 -5.03
N GLN A 76 32.89 9.01 -4.59
CA GLN A 76 33.19 7.71 -5.18
C GLN A 76 31.98 6.76 -5.08
N GLY A 77 31.39 6.62 -3.90
CA GLY A 77 30.19 5.80 -3.70
C GLY A 77 28.98 6.26 -4.51
N TRP A 78 28.81 7.57 -4.72
CA TRP A 78 27.77 8.10 -5.60
C TRP A 78 28.02 7.77 -7.07
N ASN A 79 29.27 7.88 -7.55
CA ASN A 79 29.61 7.53 -8.92
C ASN A 79 29.40 6.02 -9.18
N ASP A 80 29.84 5.17 -8.25
CA ASP A 80 29.63 3.71 -8.34
C ASP A 80 28.14 3.35 -8.36
N LEU A 81 27.33 4.06 -7.57
CA LEU A 81 25.89 3.85 -7.56
C LEU A 81 25.22 4.33 -8.86
N VAL A 82 25.63 5.48 -9.40
CA VAL A 82 25.12 6.00 -10.68
C VAL A 82 25.45 5.03 -11.82
N ASP A 83 26.66 4.48 -11.83
CA ASP A 83 27.09 3.47 -12.81
C ASP A 83 26.20 2.22 -12.73
N TRP A 84 26.00 1.69 -11.53
CA TRP A 84 25.10 0.55 -11.30
C TRP A 84 23.64 0.83 -11.66
N LEU A 85 23.12 2.03 -11.37
CA LEU A 85 21.79 2.45 -11.83
C LEU A 85 21.72 2.59 -13.35
N GLY A 86 22.83 2.97 -14.01
CA GLY A 86 22.98 2.95 -15.45
C GLY A 86 22.78 1.54 -16.01
N ASP A 87 23.38 0.52 -15.41
CA ASP A 87 23.17 -0.88 -15.78
C ASP A 87 21.70 -1.30 -15.64
N LEU A 88 21.02 -0.89 -14.57
CA LEU A 88 19.58 -1.16 -14.39
C LEU A 88 18.72 -0.51 -15.47
N SER A 89 19.15 0.62 -16.04
CA SER A 89 18.41 1.30 -17.11
C SER A 89 18.29 0.45 -18.38
N ALA A 90 19.19 -0.53 -18.56
CA ALA A 90 19.14 -1.50 -19.65
C ALA A 90 18.01 -2.53 -19.48
N TYR A 91 17.30 -2.53 -18.34
CA TYR A 91 16.24 -3.47 -18.02
C TYR A 91 14.86 -2.80 -17.98
N GLU A 92 13.81 -3.60 -18.17
CA GLU A 92 12.41 -3.21 -18.06
C GLU A 92 11.90 -3.31 -16.61
N ALA A 93 10.67 -2.83 -16.39
CA ALA A 93 10.03 -2.94 -15.09
C ALA A 93 9.80 -4.42 -14.70
N PRO A 94 9.82 -4.76 -13.40
CA PRO A 94 9.65 -6.15 -12.96
C PRO A 94 8.25 -6.71 -13.24
N GLU A 95 8.17 -7.89 -13.85
CA GLU A 95 6.92 -8.65 -14.08
C GLU A 95 6.80 -9.78 -13.07
N ARG A 96 5.67 -9.87 -12.35
CA ARG A 96 5.41 -10.98 -11.43
C ARG A 96 4.78 -12.16 -12.17
N LEU A 97 5.40 -13.33 -12.06
CA LEU A 97 4.94 -14.57 -12.69
C LEU A 97 3.91 -15.32 -11.81
N PRO A 98 3.09 -16.24 -12.40
CA PRO A 98 2.08 -17.00 -11.65
C PRO A 98 2.64 -17.90 -10.54
N ASN A 99 3.89 -18.31 -10.64
CA ASN A 99 4.60 -19.09 -9.63
C ASN A 99 5.12 -18.24 -8.46
N GLY A 100 5.09 -16.91 -8.57
CA GLY A 100 5.59 -15.98 -7.55
C GLY A 100 6.98 -15.41 -7.85
N ASP A 101 7.67 -15.86 -8.90
CA ASP A 101 8.95 -15.30 -9.31
C ASP A 101 8.79 -13.91 -9.95
N ILE A 102 9.91 -13.17 -10.03
CA ILE A 102 9.98 -11.87 -10.70
C ILE A 102 10.89 -12.01 -11.91
N LEU A 103 10.38 -11.65 -13.09
CA LEU A 103 11.15 -11.54 -14.33
C LEU A 103 11.48 -10.08 -14.61
N ILE A 104 12.74 -9.78 -14.88
CA ILE A 104 13.18 -8.46 -15.33
C ILE A 104 13.84 -8.64 -16.70
N ARG A 105 13.17 -8.14 -17.75
CA ARG A 105 13.63 -8.28 -19.14
C ARG A 105 14.67 -7.22 -19.46
N ARG A 106 15.64 -7.53 -20.31
CA ARG A 106 16.58 -6.54 -20.85
C ARG A 106 15.98 -5.88 -22.09
N LYS A 107 16.08 -4.55 -22.19
CA LYS A 107 15.57 -3.75 -23.32
C LYS A 107 16.33 -4.04 -24.62
N GLU A 108 17.66 -4.07 -24.53
CA GLU A 108 18.51 -4.38 -25.68
C GLU A 108 19.10 -5.80 -25.54
N PRO A 109 19.00 -6.63 -26.60
CA PRO A 109 19.63 -7.93 -26.60
C PRO A 109 21.16 -7.79 -26.58
N LEU A 110 21.85 -8.70 -25.88
CA LEU A 110 23.30 -8.78 -25.93
C LEU A 110 23.74 -9.12 -27.36
N ALA A 111 24.79 -8.46 -27.86
CA ALA A 111 25.40 -8.85 -29.12
C ALA A 111 25.85 -10.32 -29.04
N PRO A 112 25.63 -11.14 -30.08
CA PRO A 112 26.08 -12.53 -30.06
C PRO A 112 27.61 -12.56 -29.95
N GLY A 113 28.14 -13.19 -28.90
CA GLY A 113 29.58 -13.43 -28.73
C GLY A 113 30.31 -12.56 -27.70
N THR A 114 29.60 -11.87 -26.81
CA THR A 114 30.21 -11.24 -25.62
C THR A 114 29.78 -11.95 -24.34
N ASP A 115 29.94 -13.27 -24.35
CA ASP A 115 29.86 -14.16 -23.22
C ASP A 115 31.28 -14.69 -22.93
N LEU A 116 31.97 -14.00 -21.99
CA LEU A 116 33.18 -14.39 -21.24
C LEU A 116 34.34 -15.06 -22.00
#